data_AF-A0A9X1NIM0-F1
#
_entry.id   AF-A0A9X1NIM0-F1
#
_cell.length_a   1.000
_cell.length_b   1.000
_cell.length_c   1.000
_cell.angle_alpha   90.00
_cell.angle_beta   90.00
_cell.angle_gamma   90.00
#
_symmetry.space_group_name_H-M   'P 1'
#
loop_
_entity.id
_entity.type
_entity.pdbx_description
1 polymer ?
#
loop_
_entity_poly.entity_id
_entity_poly.type
_entity_poly.pdbx_seq_one_letter_code
_entity_poly.pdbx_strand_id
1 'polypeptide(L)'
;MDTVQWIILIAIVALAALGGTVGLLAGRGRRQPPLPPENTESGGSTATLERRPPSTTEDEVDRSGGVDVLEPSAPTVEPEAEAEPEVAEPVIVIPEVERPEAPRGRLVRLRARLARSNALGRGLLELLSRDKLDADTWDEIEETLLLADLGVDPTTELIDRLRERVSVLGVRDTEQVRVLLKEELKALVDPGEGLDRSLNIENAPDRPSVVMVVGVNGTGKTTTVGKLARVLVAEDKDVVLGAADTFRAAAADQLATWGDKVGVPTIRSDRDGADPASVAFDAVKAGIETEADVVLIDTAGRLQNKVGLMDELGKVKRVVEKHGPVDEVLLVLDATTGQNGMQQAKVFSEVVAITGIVLTKLDGTAKGGIVVAVQRTLGVPVKLIGLGEGPDDLAPFEPDAFVEALLA
;
A
#
# COMPACT_ATOMS: atom_id res chain seq x y z
N MET A 1 -52.05 -28.12 8.61
CA MET A 1 -50.66 -28.25 9.10
C MET A 1 -50.49 -29.69 9.53
N ASP A 2 -49.58 -30.40 8.88
CA ASP A 2 -49.37 -31.83 9.14
C ASP A 2 -48.70 -32.05 10.49
N THR A 3 -48.84 -33.25 11.06
CA THR A 3 -48.26 -33.65 12.36
C THR A 3 -46.77 -33.33 12.48
N VAL A 4 -46.03 -33.38 11.36
CA VAL A 4 -44.62 -33.01 11.28
C VAL A 4 -44.39 -31.51 11.53
N GLN A 5 -45.28 -30.64 11.02
CA GLN A 5 -45.17 -29.19 11.23
C GLN A 5 -45.45 -28.81 12.69
N TRP A 6 -46.34 -29.53 13.37
CA TRP A 6 -46.57 -29.35 14.80
C TRP A 6 -45.37 -29.74 15.66
N ILE A 7 -44.67 -30.82 15.32
CA ILE A 7 -43.46 -31.25 16.03
C ILE A 7 -42.34 -30.22 15.87
N ILE A 8 -42.16 -29.68 14.66
CA ILE A 8 -41.16 -28.64 14.39
C ILE A 8 -41.48 -27.35 15.16
N LEU A 9 -42.76 -26.93 15.19
CA LEU A 9 -43.16 -25.73 15.91
C LEU A 9 -42.92 -25.88 17.43
N ILE A 10 -43.24 -27.04 18.00
CA ILE A 10 -43.00 -27.33 19.41
C ILE A 10 -41.50 -27.35 19.72
N ALA A 11 -40.67 -27.93 18.84
CA ALA A 11 -39.21 -27.95 19.01
C ALA A 11 -38.61 -26.54 18.98
N ILE A 12 -39.07 -25.66 18.09
CA ILE A 12 -38.62 -24.26 17.99
C ILE A 12 -38.99 -23.48 19.25
N VAL A 13 -40.21 -23.66 19.76
CA VAL A 13 -40.66 -22.99 20.99
C VAL A 13 -39.87 -23.48 22.21
N ALA A 14 -39.54 -24.78 22.28
CA ALA A 14 -38.71 -25.33 23.36
C ALA A 14 -37.27 -24.78 23.32
N LEU A 15 -36.67 -24.66 22.13
CA LEU A 15 -35.33 -24.09 21.94
C LEU A 15 -35.28 -22.60 22.30
N ALA A 16 -36.30 -21.83 21.95
CA ALA A 16 -36.40 -20.42 22.32
C ALA A 16 -36.54 -20.23 23.85
N ALA A 17 -37.31 -21.08 24.51
CA ALA A 17 -37.45 -21.06 25.98
C ALA A 17 -36.15 -21.44 26.70
N LEU A 18 -35.35 -22.35 26.13
CA LEU A 18 -34.05 -22.74 26.68
C LEU A 18 -32.98 -21.64 26.48
N GLY A 19 -32.98 -20.97 25.33
CA GLY A 19 -32.08 -19.83 25.07
C GLY A 19 -32.37 -18.62 25.97
N GLY A 20 -33.65 -18.34 26.23
CA GLY A 20 -34.08 -17.24 27.10
C GLY A 20 -33.68 -17.42 28.57
N THR A 21 -33.63 -18.66 29.08
CA THR A 21 -33.25 -18.94 30.47
C THR A 21 -31.73 -18.88 30.71
N VAL A 22 -30.91 -19.24 29.71
CA VAL A 22 -29.45 -19.11 29.77
C VAL A 22 -29.01 -17.63 29.71
N GLY A 23 -29.67 -16.81 28.89
CA GLY A 23 -29.40 -15.37 28.81
C GLY A 23 -29.69 -14.59 30.11
N LEU A 24 -30.67 -15.03 30.89
CA LEU A 24 -31.06 -14.39 32.16
C LEU A 24 -30.16 -14.77 33.34
N LEU A 25 -29.43 -15.89 33.27
CA LEU A 25 -28.51 -16.34 34.33
C LEU A 25 -27.06 -15.86 34.13
N ALA A 26 -26.65 -15.50 32.92
CA ALA A 26 -25.31 -14.99 32.64
C ALA A 26 -25.14 -13.46 32.89
N GLY A 27 -26.23 -12.74 33.18
CA GLY A 27 -26.25 -11.27 33.28
C GLY A 27 -25.86 -10.66 34.63
N ARG A 28 -25.26 -11.40 35.56
CA ARG A 28 -24.84 -10.86 36.88
C ARG A 28 -23.38 -11.15 37.20
N GLY A 29 -22.54 -10.13 36.97
CA GLY A 29 -21.39 -9.86 37.84
C GLY A 29 -20.02 -9.78 37.16
N ARG A 30 -19.53 -8.54 36.95
CA ARG A 30 -18.19 -8.06 37.37
C ARG A 30 -17.99 -6.59 36.98
N ARG A 31 -18.11 -5.70 37.96
CA ARG A 31 -17.62 -4.31 37.89
C ARG A 31 -16.12 -4.34 38.23
N GLN A 32 -15.28 -3.78 37.36
CA GLN A 32 -13.87 -3.49 37.67
C GLN A 32 -13.78 -2.19 38.49
N PRO A 33 -12.90 -2.13 39.51
CA PRO A 33 -12.59 -0.87 40.20
C PRO A 33 -11.60 -0.02 39.37
N PRO A 34 -11.61 1.32 39.54
CA PRO A 34 -10.73 2.23 38.80
C PRO A 34 -9.32 2.27 39.41
N LEU A 35 -8.31 2.48 38.54
CA LEU A 35 -6.91 2.69 38.91
C LEU A 35 -6.69 4.09 39.52
N PRO A 36 -5.73 4.25 40.44
CA PRO A 36 -5.43 5.54 41.08
C PRO A 36 -4.60 6.48 40.19
N PRO A 37 -4.64 7.81 40.43
CA PRO A 37 -3.89 8.80 39.65
C PRO A 37 -2.41 8.85 40.06
N GLU A 38 -1.54 9.05 39.08
CA GLU A 38 -0.11 9.28 39.28
C GLU A 38 0.13 10.78 39.49
N ASN A 39 0.68 11.13 40.66
CA ASN A 39 0.95 12.49 41.08
C ASN A 39 2.22 13.04 40.40
N THR A 40 2.06 14.23 39.82
CA THR A 40 3.09 15.27 39.79
C THR A 40 3.64 15.53 41.19
N GLU A 41 4.96 15.45 41.37
CA GLU A 41 5.65 16.28 42.35
C GLU A 41 6.95 16.88 41.77
N SER A 42 6.98 18.20 41.89
CA SER A 42 8.09 19.11 41.71
C SER A 42 9.08 18.96 42.87
N GLY A 43 10.38 18.99 42.56
CA GLY A 43 11.44 19.14 43.55
C GLY A 43 12.66 19.81 42.94
N GLY A 44 12.77 21.12 43.13
CA GLY A 44 13.98 21.87 42.81
C GLY A 44 15.12 21.57 43.78
N SER A 45 16.36 21.67 43.31
CA SER A 45 17.50 22.01 44.16
C SER A 45 18.63 22.63 43.33
N THR A 46 19.11 23.73 43.87
CA THR A 46 20.13 24.68 43.43
C THR A 46 21.57 24.24 43.69
N ALA A 47 22.49 24.93 43.00
CA ALA A 47 23.93 25.13 43.28
C ALA A 47 24.85 23.95 42.94
N THR A 48 25.95 24.15 42.20
CA THR A 48 27.08 24.97 42.64
C THR A 48 27.96 25.38 41.44
N LEU A 49 28.19 26.69 41.30
CA LEU A 49 29.24 27.31 40.49
C LEU A 49 30.44 27.60 41.43
N GLU A 50 31.63 27.15 41.04
CA GLU A 50 32.89 27.59 41.65
C GLU A 50 33.30 28.97 41.09
N ARG A 51 33.47 29.92 42.01
CA ARG A 51 34.25 31.16 41.82
C ARG A 51 35.74 30.85 42.07
N ARG A 52 36.73 31.61 41.56
CA ARG A 52 37.26 32.88 42.12
C ARG A 52 38.54 33.35 41.32
N PRO A 53 39.16 34.53 41.59
CA PRO A 53 39.31 35.66 40.64
C PRO A 53 40.76 36.25 40.64
N PRO A 54 41.03 37.58 40.79
CA PRO A 54 40.80 38.77 39.93
C PRO A 54 42.11 39.52 39.55
N SER A 55 42.03 40.60 38.76
CA SER A 55 42.74 41.86 39.08
C SER A 55 42.09 43.10 38.45
N THR A 56 42.07 44.14 39.27
CA THR A 56 41.70 45.57 39.18
C THR A 56 42.47 46.33 38.08
N THR A 57 42.16 47.58 37.65
CA THR A 57 41.84 48.84 38.36
C THR A 57 41.26 49.89 37.39
N GLU A 58 40.58 50.87 37.99
CA GLU A 58 39.95 52.08 37.45
C GLU A 58 40.96 53.19 37.02
N ASP A 59 40.53 54.14 36.16
CA ASP A 59 40.31 55.57 36.53
C ASP A 59 40.40 56.59 35.35
N GLU A 60 39.28 57.31 35.17
CA GLU A 60 39.06 58.77 35.14
C GLU A 60 39.82 59.80 34.23
N VAL A 61 38.97 60.58 33.51
CA VAL A 61 38.92 62.05 33.18
C VAL A 61 40.11 62.81 32.54
N ASP A 62 39.81 63.52 31.44
CA ASP A 62 39.86 65.01 31.29
C ASP A 62 40.42 65.55 29.95
N ARG A 63 39.97 66.77 29.67
CA ARG A 63 39.90 67.60 28.46
C ARG A 63 41.24 68.17 27.95
N SER A 64 41.13 68.69 26.71
CA SER A 64 41.65 69.97 26.19
C SER A 64 42.78 69.95 25.14
N GLY A 65 42.38 70.39 23.93
CA GLY A 65 42.98 71.35 22.97
C GLY A 65 44.49 71.60 22.85
N GLY A 66 44.97 71.71 21.59
CA GLY A 66 46.24 72.38 21.27
C GLY A 66 46.83 72.12 19.87
N VAL A 67 46.32 72.86 18.88
CA VAL A 67 46.86 73.41 17.59
C VAL A 67 48.23 72.99 16.97
N ASP A 68 48.18 72.85 15.62
CA ASP A 68 49.17 73.15 14.54
C ASP A 68 50.50 72.35 14.47
N VAL A 69 50.95 71.83 13.31
CA VAL A 69 51.63 72.60 12.24
C VAL A 69 51.94 71.67 11.01
N LEU A 70 51.59 72.15 9.80
CA LEU A 70 52.19 71.95 8.43
C LEU A 70 51.97 70.67 7.56
N GLU A 71 51.32 70.93 6.41
CA GLU A 71 51.41 70.29 5.06
C GLU A 71 52.86 70.29 4.47
N PRO A 72 53.20 69.67 3.29
CA PRO A 72 52.34 69.17 2.19
C PRO A 72 52.75 67.84 1.46
N SER A 73 51.76 67.34 0.70
CA SER A 73 51.79 66.76 -0.67
C SER A 73 52.66 65.54 -1.05
N ALA A 74 51.93 64.43 -1.25
CA ALA A 74 51.97 63.39 -2.31
C ALA A 74 53.31 62.82 -2.85
N PRO A 75 53.34 61.49 -3.06
CA PRO A 75 53.11 61.06 -4.44
C PRO A 75 52.01 59.99 -4.61
N THR A 76 51.35 60.12 -5.75
CA THR A 76 50.39 59.23 -6.39
C THR A 76 50.86 57.78 -6.44
N VAL A 77 50.01 56.87 -5.95
CA VAL A 77 50.02 55.45 -6.31
C VAL A 77 48.66 55.18 -6.94
N GLU A 78 48.65 54.78 -8.22
CA GLU A 78 47.46 54.25 -8.90
C GLU A 78 46.97 52.99 -8.19
N PRO A 79 45.68 52.89 -7.79
CA PRO A 79 45.09 51.60 -7.49
C PRO A 79 44.54 50.96 -8.77
N GLU A 80 44.90 49.69 -8.95
CA GLU A 80 44.33 48.76 -9.91
C GLU A 80 42.79 48.72 -9.84
N ALA A 81 42.20 48.47 -11.01
CA ALA A 81 40.77 48.37 -11.26
C ALA A 81 40.04 47.44 -10.27
N GLU A 82 39.07 47.98 -9.56
CA GLU A 82 38.01 47.19 -8.91
C GLU A 82 37.13 46.58 -10.00
N ALA A 83 37.17 45.25 -10.12
CA ALA A 83 36.19 44.50 -10.87
C ALA A 83 34.86 44.51 -10.11
N GLU A 84 33.79 44.97 -10.78
CA GLU A 84 32.42 44.91 -10.29
C GLU A 84 32.02 43.47 -9.96
N PRO A 85 31.25 43.23 -8.88
CA PRO A 85 30.76 41.89 -8.58
C PRO A 85 29.70 41.50 -9.63
N GLU A 86 30.05 40.51 -10.44
CA GLU A 86 29.14 39.87 -11.39
C GLU A 86 27.98 39.23 -10.60
N VAL A 87 26.78 39.81 -10.76
CA VAL A 87 25.55 39.29 -10.16
C VAL A 87 25.29 37.93 -10.81
N ALA A 88 25.59 36.86 -10.09
CA ALA A 88 25.24 35.50 -10.52
C ALA A 88 23.71 35.40 -10.62
N GLU A 89 23.20 35.32 -11.84
CA GLU A 89 21.80 35.00 -12.10
C GLU A 89 21.46 33.67 -11.43
N PRO A 90 20.32 33.56 -10.73
CA PRO A 90 19.92 32.29 -10.15
C PRO A 90 19.66 31.30 -11.29
N VAL A 91 20.52 30.29 -11.39
CA VAL A 91 20.30 29.14 -12.27
C VAL A 91 18.99 28.48 -11.84
N ILE A 92 17.94 28.69 -12.61
CA ILE A 92 16.67 27.96 -12.45
C ILE A 92 16.96 26.52 -12.81
N VAL A 93 17.18 25.68 -11.80
CA VAL A 93 17.24 24.23 -11.96
C VAL A 93 15.81 23.77 -12.25
N ILE A 94 15.47 23.64 -13.53
CA ILE A 94 14.23 22.98 -13.94
C ILE A 94 14.37 21.52 -13.47
N PRO A 95 13.49 21.00 -12.59
CA PRO A 95 13.56 19.61 -12.19
C PRO A 95 13.50 18.74 -13.43
N GLU A 96 14.50 17.88 -13.62
CA GLU A 96 14.57 16.98 -14.75
C GLU A 96 13.44 15.95 -14.61
N VAL A 97 12.40 16.08 -15.43
CA VAL A 97 11.27 15.16 -15.45
C VAL A 97 11.77 13.80 -15.96
N GLU A 98 11.73 12.80 -15.08
CA GLU A 98 12.12 11.44 -15.42
C GLU A 98 11.07 10.85 -16.38
N ARG A 99 11.52 10.27 -17.51
CA ARG A 99 10.66 9.44 -18.36
C ARG A 99 10.75 7.99 -17.89
N PRO A 100 9.66 7.38 -17.37
CA PRO A 100 9.71 6.02 -16.87
C PRO A 100 9.91 5.00 -18.00
N GLU A 101 10.50 3.85 -17.68
CA GLU A 101 10.78 2.82 -18.67
C GLU A 101 9.50 2.19 -19.27
N ALA A 102 9.55 1.79 -20.55
CA ALA A 102 8.43 1.14 -21.21
C ALA A 102 7.98 -0.17 -20.50
N PRO A 103 6.66 -0.49 -20.49
CA PRO A 103 6.09 -1.62 -19.73
C PRO A 103 6.75 -3.00 -19.99
N ARG A 104 7.22 -3.24 -21.23
CA ARG A 104 7.85 -4.52 -21.62
C ARG A 104 9.11 -4.87 -20.83
N GLY A 105 9.92 -3.87 -20.44
CA GLY A 105 11.14 -4.10 -19.66
C GLY A 105 10.84 -4.56 -18.22
N ARG A 106 9.69 -4.15 -17.68
CA ARG A 106 9.27 -4.43 -16.30
C ARG A 106 8.89 -5.89 -16.10
N LEU A 107 8.18 -6.49 -17.06
CA LEU A 107 7.77 -7.91 -17.04
C LEU A 107 8.97 -8.89 -17.04
N VAL A 108 10.06 -8.54 -17.72
CA VAL A 108 11.29 -9.37 -17.74
C VAL A 108 11.97 -9.35 -16.37
N ARG A 109 12.07 -8.18 -15.73
CA ARG A 109 12.58 -8.06 -14.36
C ARG A 109 11.66 -8.72 -13.34
N LEU A 110 10.35 -8.68 -13.55
CA LEU A 110 9.34 -9.40 -12.76
C LEU A 110 9.64 -10.90 -12.67
N ARG A 111 9.85 -11.57 -13.82
CA ARG A 111 10.18 -13.00 -13.84
C ARG A 111 11.46 -13.30 -13.07
N ALA A 112 12.49 -12.48 -13.28
CA ALA A 112 13.78 -12.65 -12.61
C ALA A 112 13.71 -12.45 -11.09
N ARG A 113 12.79 -11.62 -10.58
CA ARG A 113 12.62 -11.36 -9.14
C ARG A 113 11.79 -12.42 -8.44
N LEU A 114 10.65 -12.81 -9.01
CA LEU A 114 9.82 -13.87 -8.44
C LEU A 114 10.54 -15.22 -8.42
N ALA A 115 11.34 -15.55 -9.45
CA ALA A 115 12.13 -16.77 -9.48
C ALA A 115 13.16 -16.87 -8.32
N ARG A 116 13.63 -15.73 -7.79
CA ARG A 116 14.56 -15.72 -6.64
C ARG A 116 13.88 -16.08 -5.32
N SER A 117 12.58 -15.88 -5.21
CA SER A 117 11.78 -16.14 -4.00
C SER A 117 11.20 -17.57 -3.98
N ASN A 118 11.62 -18.42 -4.92
CA ASN A 118 10.95 -19.68 -5.22
C ASN A 118 11.32 -20.88 -4.33
N ALA A 119 11.20 -20.74 -3.01
CA ALA A 119 11.36 -21.87 -2.08
C ALA A 119 10.24 -22.92 -2.25
N LEU A 120 9.02 -22.46 -2.58
CA LEU A 120 7.82 -23.28 -2.73
C LEU A 120 7.92 -24.24 -3.91
N GLY A 121 8.20 -23.73 -5.11
CA GLY A 121 8.25 -24.56 -6.32
C GLY A 121 9.32 -25.65 -6.24
N ARG A 122 10.49 -25.32 -5.69
CA ARG A 122 11.56 -26.30 -5.47
C ARG A 122 11.15 -27.40 -4.49
N GLY A 123 10.55 -27.04 -3.35
CA GLY A 123 10.07 -28.00 -2.36
C GLY A 123 9.00 -28.94 -2.92
N LEU A 124 8.00 -28.38 -3.62
CA LEU A 124 6.95 -29.19 -4.24
C LEU A 124 7.49 -30.15 -5.31
N LEU A 125 8.39 -29.68 -6.18
CA LEU A 125 8.97 -30.52 -7.23
C LEU A 125 9.87 -31.62 -6.65
N GLU A 126 10.58 -31.36 -5.56
CA GLU A 126 11.36 -32.37 -4.85
C GLU A 126 10.44 -33.47 -4.29
N LEU A 127 9.35 -33.10 -3.61
CA LEU A 127 8.36 -34.06 -3.11
C LEU A 127 7.70 -34.86 -4.23
N LEU A 128 7.37 -34.21 -5.34
CA LEU A 128 6.74 -34.82 -6.51
C LEU A 128 7.69 -35.69 -7.35
N SER A 129 9.01 -35.58 -7.12
CA SER A 129 10.03 -36.39 -7.79
C SER A 129 10.31 -37.73 -7.11
N ARG A 130 9.72 -38.00 -5.95
CA ARG A 130 9.89 -39.27 -5.23
C ARG A 130 9.33 -40.44 -6.05
N ASP A 131 10.02 -41.58 -6.00
CA ASP A 131 9.66 -42.81 -6.75
C ASP A 131 8.23 -43.31 -6.48
N LYS A 132 7.68 -42.98 -5.31
CA LYS A 132 6.31 -43.32 -4.92
C LYS A 132 5.67 -42.14 -4.21
N LEU A 133 4.55 -41.66 -4.76
CA LEU A 133 3.68 -40.68 -4.13
C LEU A 133 2.68 -41.42 -3.22
N ASP A 134 3.13 -41.78 -2.03
CA ASP A 134 2.29 -42.35 -0.97
C ASP A 134 1.54 -41.26 -0.18
N ALA A 135 0.69 -41.69 0.76
CA ALA A 135 -0.13 -40.78 1.55
C ALA A 135 0.71 -39.71 2.26
N ASP A 136 1.81 -40.13 2.90
CA ASP A 136 2.73 -39.23 3.61
C ASP A 136 3.31 -38.15 2.68
N THR A 137 3.73 -38.52 1.46
CA THR A 137 4.25 -37.54 0.48
C THR A 137 3.19 -36.51 0.08
N TRP A 138 1.94 -36.93 -0.07
CA TRP A 138 0.87 -35.98 -0.38
C TRP A 138 0.48 -35.08 0.80
N ASP A 139 0.59 -35.58 2.03
CA ASP A 139 0.38 -34.77 3.24
C ASP A 139 1.49 -33.70 3.38
N GLU A 140 2.74 -34.04 3.04
CA GLU A 140 3.85 -33.07 2.96
C GLU A 140 3.60 -31.98 1.88
N ILE A 141 3.02 -32.37 0.74
CA ILE A 141 2.62 -31.43 -0.33
C ILE A 141 1.52 -30.48 0.18
N GLU A 142 0.52 -31.01 0.88
CA GLU A 142 -0.54 -30.21 1.52
C GLU A 142 0.03 -29.20 2.51
N GLU A 143 0.88 -29.66 3.43
CA GLU A 143 1.53 -28.79 4.41
C GLU A 143 2.32 -27.66 3.73
N THR A 144 3.07 -27.99 2.67
CA THR A 144 3.86 -27.02 1.91
C THR A 144 2.97 -25.94 1.26
N LEU A 145 1.83 -26.33 0.68
CA LEU A 145 0.88 -25.40 0.05
C LEU A 145 0.15 -24.53 1.09
N LEU A 146 -0.15 -25.08 2.26
CA LEU A 146 -0.74 -24.32 3.37
C LEU A 146 0.24 -23.29 3.94
N LEU A 147 1.51 -23.67 4.13
CA LEU A 147 2.57 -22.75 4.57
C LEU A 147 2.81 -21.61 3.57
N ALA A 148 2.47 -21.83 2.30
CA ALA A 148 2.50 -20.83 1.25
C ALA A 148 1.31 -19.85 1.24
N ASP A 149 0.42 -19.92 2.25
CA ASP A 149 -0.80 -19.11 2.35
C ASP A 149 -1.81 -19.35 1.21
N LEU A 150 -1.84 -20.55 0.59
CA LEU A 150 -2.85 -20.89 -0.42
C LEU A 150 -4.27 -21.03 0.19
N GLY A 151 -4.32 -21.40 1.47
CA GLY A 151 -5.55 -21.64 2.23
C GLY A 151 -6.02 -23.08 2.14
N VAL A 152 -6.89 -23.49 3.08
CA VAL A 152 -7.34 -24.89 3.21
C VAL A 152 -8.12 -25.33 1.98
N ASP A 153 -9.25 -24.68 1.69
CA ASP A 153 -10.13 -25.13 0.60
C ASP A 153 -9.45 -25.18 -0.77
N PRO A 154 -8.66 -24.16 -1.20
CA PRO A 154 -7.96 -24.23 -2.49
C PRO A 154 -6.83 -25.27 -2.51
N THR A 155 -6.18 -25.54 -1.37
CA THR A 155 -5.16 -26.59 -1.27
C THR A 155 -5.77 -27.97 -1.43
N THR A 156 -6.85 -28.26 -0.69
CA THR A 156 -7.54 -29.55 -0.78
C THR A 156 -8.04 -29.79 -2.21
N GLU A 157 -8.64 -28.78 -2.84
CA GLU A 157 -9.09 -28.87 -4.23
C GLU A 157 -7.93 -29.15 -5.21
N LEU A 158 -6.80 -28.45 -5.05
CA LEU A 158 -5.61 -28.67 -5.89
C LEU A 158 -5.12 -30.11 -5.79
N ILE A 159 -5.00 -30.61 -4.56
CA ILE A 159 -4.44 -31.93 -4.27
C ILE A 159 -5.34 -33.02 -4.79
N ASP A 160 -6.66 -32.92 -4.56
CA ASP A 160 -7.61 -33.93 -5.04
C ASP A 160 -7.58 -34.05 -6.57
N ARG A 161 -7.60 -32.91 -7.28
CA ARG A 161 -7.50 -32.89 -8.75
C ARG A 161 -6.15 -33.41 -9.24
N LEU A 162 -5.06 -33.00 -8.61
CA LEU A 162 -3.72 -33.44 -9.01
C LEU A 162 -3.54 -34.94 -8.78
N ARG A 163 -3.97 -35.47 -7.62
CA ARG A 163 -3.97 -36.91 -7.30
C ARG A 163 -4.77 -37.70 -8.33
N GLU A 164 -5.97 -37.24 -8.67
CA GLU A 164 -6.81 -37.87 -9.69
C GLU A 164 -6.12 -37.90 -11.05
N ARG A 165 -5.61 -36.77 -11.53
CA ARG A 165 -4.96 -36.66 -12.84
C ARG A 165 -3.69 -37.50 -12.93
N VAL A 166 -2.84 -37.49 -11.91
CA VAL A 166 -1.62 -38.32 -11.85
C VAL A 166 -1.97 -39.80 -11.90
N SER A 167 -3.02 -40.22 -11.18
CA SER A 167 -3.49 -41.61 -11.17
C SER A 167 -4.06 -42.04 -12.53
N VAL A 168 -4.94 -41.23 -13.13
CA VAL A 168 -5.61 -41.53 -14.41
C VAL A 168 -4.62 -41.55 -15.57
N LEU A 169 -3.70 -40.59 -15.62
CA LEU A 169 -2.71 -40.47 -16.69
C LEU A 169 -1.50 -41.41 -16.48
N GLY A 170 -1.37 -42.02 -15.30
CA GLY A 170 -0.26 -42.91 -14.97
C GLY A 170 1.10 -42.20 -15.01
N VAL A 171 1.12 -40.89 -14.74
CA VAL A 171 2.32 -40.06 -14.85
C VAL A 171 3.30 -40.44 -13.75
N ARG A 172 4.56 -40.71 -14.14
CA ARG A 172 5.66 -41.01 -13.22
C ARG A 172 6.89 -40.12 -13.45
N ASP A 173 6.83 -39.27 -14.46
CA ASP A 173 7.91 -38.36 -14.83
C ASP A 173 7.72 -37.00 -14.15
N THR A 174 8.77 -36.48 -13.51
CA THR A 174 8.71 -35.23 -12.74
C THR A 174 8.33 -34.04 -13.61
N GLU A 175 8.79 -33.97 -14.86
CA GLU A 175 8.43 -32.88 -15.77
C GLU A 175 6.94 -32.93 -16.15
N GLN A 176 6.40 -34.12 -16.39
CA GLN A 176 4.96 -34.28 -16.60
C GLN A 176 4.13 -33.89 -15.37
N VAL A 177 4.55 -34.28 -14.16
CA VAL A 177 3.85 -33.87 -12.92
C VAL A 177 3.93 -32.36 -12.72
N ARG A 178 5.07 -31.73 -13.02
CA ARG A 178 5.23 -30.27 -13.00
C ARG A 178 4.25 -29.57 -13.92
N VAL A 179 4.05 -30.10 -15.14
CA VAL A 179 3.07 -29.56 -16.09
C VAL A 179 1.65 -29.67 -15.51
N LEU A 180 1.28 -30.81 -14.92
CA LEU A 180 -0.03 -30.97 -14.28
C LEU A 180 -0.24 -29.99 -13.11
N LEU A 181 0.75 -29.87 -12.22
CA LEU A 181 0.70 -28.93 -11.11
C LEU A 181 0.56 -27.48 -11.60
N LYS A 182 1.29 -27.10 -12.65
CA LYS A 182 1.19 -25.78 -13.29
C LYS A 182 -0.23 -25.52 -13.80
N GLU A 183 -0.83 -26.49 -14.48
CA GLU A 183 -2.19 -26.37 -14.99
C GLU A 183 -3.23 -26.23 -13.86
N GLU A 184 -3.11 -27.03 -12.80
CA GLU A 184 -4.03 -26.94 -11.65
C GLU A 184 -3.87 -25.61 -10.89
N LEU A 185 -2.64 -25.16 -10.65
CA LEU A 185 -2.40 -23.85 -10.03
C LEU A 185 -2.92 -22.70 -10.91
N LYS A 186 -2.75 -22.79 -12.23
CA LYS A 186 -3.32 -21.81 -13.17
C LYS A 186 -4.84 -21.81 -13.08
N ALA A 187 -5.49 -22.96 -13.02
CA ALA A 187 -6.94 -23.04 -12.88
C ALA A 187 -7.45 -22.43 -11.56
N LEU A 188 -6.65 -22.44 -10.49
CA LEU A 188 -6.99 -21.74 -9.24
C LEU A 188 -6.84 -20.21 -9.35
N VAL A 189 -5.78 -19.74 -10.00
CA VAL A 189 -5.47 -18.30 -10.16
C VAL A 189 -6.35 -17.64 -11.22
N ASP A 190 -6.71 -18.39 -12.25
CA ASP A 190 -7.52 -17.97 -13.37
C ASP A 190 -8.58 -19.03 -13.70
N PRO A 191 -9.71 -19.03 -12.97
CA PRO A 191 -10.74 -20.07 -13.07
C PRO A 191 -11.55 -20.05 -14.39
N GLY A 192 -11.13 -19.28 -15.40
CA GLY A 192 -11.72 -19.30 -16.74
C GLY A 192 -13.01 -18.48 -16.91
N GLU A 193 -13.52 -17.83 -15.85
CA GLU A 193 -14.71 -16.95 -15.95
C GLU A 193 -14.43 -15.55 -16.54
N GLY A 194 -13.24 -15.30 -17.11
CA GLY A 194 -12.95 -14.02 -17.74
C GLY A 194 -12.86 -12.87 -16.73
N LEU A 195 -12.17 -13.10 -15.60
CA LEU A 195 -11.83 -12.04 -14.66
C LEU A 195 -11.03 -10.97 -15.40
N ASP A 196 -11.65 -9.81 -15.63
CA ASP A 196 -11.02 -8.67 -16.29
C ASP A 196 -9.95 -8.07 -15.37
N ARG A 197 -8.70 -8.27 -15.77
CA ARG A 197 -7.52 -7.80 -15.03
C ARG A 197 -7.00 -6.46 -15.56
N SER A 198 -7.63 -5.89 -16.60
CA SER A 198 -7.32 -4.55 -17.08
C SER A 198 -7.73 -3.51 -16.03
N LEU A 199 -7.04 -2.37 -16.00
CA LEU A 199 -7.47 -1.24 -15.18
C LEU A 199 -8.69 -0.59 -15.87
N ASN A 200 -9.74 -0.30 -15.11
CA ASN A 200 -10.93 0.39 -15.61
C ASN A 200 -10.64 1.89 -15.77
N ILE A 201 -9.78 2.22 -16.73
CA ILE A 201 -9.29 3.58 -17.01
C ILE A 201 -9.55 3.97 -18.47
N GLU A 202 -10.55 3.36 -19.10
CA GLU A 202 -10.96 3.76 -20.44
C GLU A 202 -11.66 5.12 -20.37
N ASN A 203 -11.26 6.03 -21.25
CA ASN A 203 -11.67 7.42 -21.25
C ASN A 203 -13.20 7.53 -21.37
N ALA A 204 -13.84 8.11 -20.36
CA ALA A 204 -15.21 8.55 -20.46
C ALA A 204 -15.25 9.93 -21.17
N PRO A 205 -16.24 10.20 -22.03
CA PRO A 205 -16.37 11.54 -22.61
C PRO A 205 -16.57 12.55 -21.48
N ASP A 206 -15.82 13.66 -21.57
CA ASP A 206 -15.92 14.85 -20.70
C ASP A 206 -15.53 14.67 -19.23
N ARG A 207 -14.82 13.59 -18.85
CA ARG A 207 -14.24 13.44 -17.49
C ARG A 207 -13.03 12.48 -17.45
N PRO A 208 -12.10 12.67 -16.50
CA PRO A 208 -11.07 11.68 -16.22
C PRO A 208 -11.67 10.39 -15.64
N SER A 209 -10.99 9.27 -15.84
CA SER A 209 -11.23 8.05 -15.07
C SER A 209 -10.74 8.25 -13.64
N VAL A 210 -11.56 7.92 -12.64
CA VAL A 210 -11.23 8.12 -11.24
C VAL A 210 -10.88 6.80 -10.57
N VAL A 211 -9.64 6.70 -10.08
CA VAL A 211 -9.12 5.52 -9.39
C VAL A 211 -8.91 5.85 -7.91
N MET A 212 -9.62 5.16 -7.02
CA MET A 212 -9.40 5.25 -5.58
C MET A 212 -8.51 4.11 -5.11
N VAL A 213 -7.43 4.42 -4.39
CA VAL A 213 -6.51 3.43 -3.83
C VAL A 213 -6.69 3.32 -2.33
N VAL A 214 -7.13 2.16 -1.86
CA VAL A 214 -7.51 1.88 -0.47
C VAL A 214 -6.69 0.72 0.12
N GLY A 215 -6.78 0.53 1.43
CA GLY A 215 -6.06 -0.53 2.15
C GLY A 215 -5.45 -0.07 3.48
N VAL A 216 -4.85 -0.99 4.23
CA VAL A 216 -4.31 -0.65 5.55
C VAL A 216 -2.98 0.10 5.49
N ASN A 217 -2.58 0.69 6.61
CA ASN A 217 -1.26 1.31 6.72
C ASN A 217 -0.13 0.29 6.56
N GLY A 218 0.94 0.68 5.87
CA GLY A 218 2.13 -0.15 5.68
C GLY A 218 2.05 -1.15 4.52
N THR A 219 0.91 -1.26 3.82
CA THR A 219 0.78 -2.09 2.59
C THR A 219 1.33 -1.43 1.34
N GLY A 220 1.83 -0.19 1.43
CA GLY A 220 2.43 0.50 0.29
C GLY A 220 1.43 1.21 -0.64
N LYS A 221 0.29 1.70 -0.13
CA LYS A 221 -0.69 2.49 -0.90
C LYS A 221 -0.08 3.69 -1.63
N THR A 222 0.47 4.67 -0.90
CA THR A 222 1.09 5.88 -1.47
C THR A 222 2.18 5.52 -2.49
N THR A 223 3.00 4.51 -2.18
CA THR A 223 4.02 3.99 -3.10
C THR A 223 3.39 3.39 -4.36
N THR A 224 2.29 2.63 -4.22
CA THR A 224 1.55 2.05 -5.34
C THR A 224 0.94 3.14 -6.22
N VAL A 225 0.34 4.17 -5.63
CA VAL A 225 -0.20 5.32 -6.36
C VAL A 225 0.91 6.01 -7.17
N GLY A 226 2.05 6.30 -6.54
CA GLY A 226 3.20 6.90 -7.22
C GLY A 226 3.75 6.05 -8.36
N LYS A 227 3.92 4.73 -8.13
CA LYS A 227 4.36 3.80 -9.18
C LYS A 227 3.34 3.67 -10.31
N LEU A 228 2.04 3.66 -10.00
CA LEU A 228 0.97 3.61 -10.99
C LEU A 228 0.96 4.88 -11.85
N ALA A 229 1.16 6.06 -11.25
CA ALA A 229 1.32 7.30 -12.00
C ALA A 229 2.48 7.21 -13.01
N ARG A 230 3.62 6.65 -12.62
CA ARG A 230 4.74 6.39 -13.55
C ARG A 230 4.40 5.40 -14.65
N VAL A 231 3.59 4.36 -14.36
CA VAL A 231 3.09 3.43 -15.40
C VAL A 231 2.28 4.20 -16.43
N LEU A 232 1.29 4.97 -15.98
CA LEU A 232 0.36 5.70 -16.83
C LEU A 232 1.08 6.79 -17.65
N VAL A 233 2.00 7.55 -17.05
CA VAL A 233 2.83 8.52 -17.79
C VAL A 233 3.68 7.85 -18.87
N ALA A 234 4.21 6.65 -18.62
CA ALA A 234 4.95 5.89 -19.63
C ALA A 234 4.05 5.26 -20.70
N GLU A 235 2.74 5.27 -20.50
CA GLU A 235 1.69 4.91 -21.47
C GLU A 235 1.09 6.17 -22.12
N ASP A 236 1.76 7.32 -22.00
CA ASP A 236 1.38 8.61 -22.58
C ASP A 236 0.00 9.11 -22.08
N LYS A 237 -0.35 8.79 -20.82
CA LYS A 237 -1.57 9.27 -20.16
C LYS A 237 -1.31 10.52 -19.32
N ASP A 238 -2.23 11.47 -19.38
CA ASP A 238 -2.26 12.63 -18.50
C ASP A 238 -2.87 12.26 -17.15
N VAL A 239 -2.13 12.50 -16.06
CA VAL A 239 -2.49 12.05 -14.70
C VAL A 239 -2.58 13.23 -13.75
N VAL A 240 -3.52 13.16 -12.80
CA VAL A 240 -3.57 14.03 -11.61
C VAL A 240 -3.58 13.17 -10.35
N LEU A 241 -2.82 13.57 -9.32
CA LEU A 241 -2.79 12.89 -8.02
C LEU A 241 -3.64 13.64 -6.99
N GLY A 242 -4.42 12.93 -6.20
CA GLY A 242 -5.16 13.46 -5.05
C GLY A 242 -4.62 12.89 -3.73
N ALA A 243 -4.01 13.74 -2.89
CA ALA A 243 -3.44 13.36 -1.60
C ALA A 243 -4.50 13.36 -0.47
N ALA A 244 -5.46 12.42 -0.54
CA ALA A 244 -6.54 12.32 0.44
C ALA A 244 -6.16 11.57 1.75
N ASP A 245 -4.93 11.05 1.91
CA ASP A 245 -4.38 10.63 3.22
C ASP A 245 -3.99 11.88 4.06
N THR A 246 -4.99 12.66 4.47
CA THR A 246 -4.80 13.93 5.19
C THR A 246 -4.40 13.74 6.66
N PHE A 247 -4.46 12.51 7.18
CA PHE A 247 -4.02 12.16 8.54
C PHE A 247 -2.50 12.03 8.67
N ARG A 248 -1.78 11.91 7.56
CA ARG A 248 -0.34 11.75 7.53
C ARG A 248 0.24 12.85 6.64
N ALA A 249 0.66 13.97 7.25
CA ALA A 249 1.32 15.07 6.52
C ALA A 249 2.43 14.56 5.58
N ALA A 250 3.28 13.65 6.08
CA ALA A 250 4.34 13.03 5.29
C ALA A 250 3.86 12.17 4.11
N ALA A 251 2.62 11.66 4.13
CA ALA A 251 2.07 10.90 2.99
C ALA A 251 1.76 11.82 1.80
N ALA A 252 1.20 13.01 2.06
CA ALA A 252 0.96 14.01 1.03
C ALA A 252 2.28 14.53 0.41
N ASP A 253 3.30 14.78 1.23
CA ASP A 253 4.65 15.16 0.75
C ASP A 253 5.32 14.03 -0.04
N GLN A 254 5.18 12.79 0.43
CA GLN A 254 5.68 11.61 -0.27
C GLN A 254 5.01 11.47 -1.63
N LEU A 255 3.69 11.62 -1.71
CA LEU A 255 2.94 11.54 -2.97
C LEU A 255 3.32 12.66 -3.93
N ALA A 256 3.45 13.90 -3.45
CA ALA A 256 3.92 15.02 -4.25
C ALA A 256 5.31 14.76 -4.83
N THR A 257 6.23 14.22 -4.02
CA THR A 257 7.57 13.83 -4.51
C THR A 257 7.51 12.76 -5.60
N TRP A 258 6.55 11.83 -5.56
CA TRP A 258 6.34 10.87 -6.65
C TRP A 258 5.84 11.55 -7.92
N GLY A 259 4.88 12.48 -7.79
CA GLY A 259 4.33 13.23 -8.91
C GLY A 259 5.36 14.13 -9.58
N ASP A 260 6.09 14.92 -8.79
CA ASP A 260 7.10 15.88 -9.27
C ASP A 260 8.19 15.21 -10.12
N LYS A 261 8.61 13.98 -9.76
CA LYS A 261 9.59 13.21 -10.51
C LYS A 261 9.17 12.91 -11.95
N VAL A 262 7.88 12.82 -12.21
CA VAL A 262 7.33 12.52 -13.54
C VAL A 262 6.44 13.63 -14.09
N GLY A 263 6.50 14.83 -13.50
CA GLY A 263 5.74 15.99 -13.95
C GLY A 263 4.23 15.90 -13.73
N VAL A 264 3.78 15.06 -12.80
CA VAL A 264 2.36 14.85 -12.51
C VAL A 264 1.90 15.77 -11.36
N PRO A 265 0.91 16.64 -11.56
CA PRO A 265 0.41 17.54 -10.52
C PRO A 265 -0.25 16.78 -9.37
N THR A 266 0.01 17.24 -8.14
CA THR A 266 -0.59 16.66 -6.92
C THR A 266 -1.46 17.69 -6.22
N ILE A 267 -2.75 17.40 -6.11
CA ILE A 267 -3.73 18.15 -5.34
C ILE A 267 -3.68 17.68 -3.88
N ARG A 268 -3.42 18.62 -2.98
CA ARG A 268 -3.29 18.39 -1.54
C ARG A 268 -3.84 19.58 -0.75
N SER A 269 -4.25 19.32 0.49
CA SER A 269 -4.58 20.39 1.43
C SER A 269 -3.32 21.05 1.99
N ASP A 270 -3.38 22.35 2.24
CA ASP A 270 -2.39 23.14 2.99
C ASP A 270 -2.54 23.00 4.51
N ARG A 271 -3.65 22.43 4.97
CA ARG A 271 -3.99 22.20 6.37
C ARG A 271 -3.89 20.72 6.74
N ASP A 272 -3.17 20.43 7.82
CA ASP A 272 -3.15 19.12 8.46
C ASP A 272 -4.55 18.71 8.93
N GLY A 273 -4.94 17.45 8.66
CA GLY A 273 -6.25 16.92 9.07
C GLY A 273 -7.43 17.54 8.32
N ALA A 274 -7.20 18.12 7.13
CA ALA A 274 -8.30 18.54 6.26
C ALA A 274 -9.20 17.37 5.87
N ASP A 275 -10.42 17.69 5.45
CA ASP A 275 -11.39 16.69 5.02
C ASP A 275 -10.89 15.95 3.76
N PRO A 276 -10.61 14.63 3.82
CA PRO A 276 -10.16 13.83 2.68
C PRO A 276 -11.08 13.94 1.47
N ALA A 277 -12.39 14.03 1.73
CA ALA A 277 -13.40 14.12 0.69
C ALA A 277 -13.30 15.43 -0.10
N SER A 278 -12.90 16.53 0.54
CA SER A 278 -12.67 17.81 -0.14
C SER A 278 -11.44 17.76 -1.04
N VAL A 279 -10.34 17.17 -0.56
CA VAL A 279 -9.11 17.01 -1.38
C VAL A 279 -9.40 16.13 -2.60
N ALA A 280 -10.13 15.03 -2.41
CA ALA A 280 -10.54 14.16 -3.50
C ALA A 280 -11.47 14.86 -4.51
N PHE A 281 -12.40 15.70 -4.04
CA PHE A 281 -13.27 16.51 -4.90
C PHE A 281 -12.45 17.47 -5.76
N ASP A 282 -11.53 18.21 -5.13
CA ASP A 282 -10.69 19.19 -5.82
C ASP A 282 -9.74 18.51 -6.82
N ALA A 283 -9.26 17.30 -6.52
CA ALA A 283 -8.45 16.50 -7.44
C ALA A 283 -9.21 16.13 -8.71
N VAL A 284 -10.45 15.66 -8.58
CA VAL A 284 -11.29 15.31 -9.73
C VAL A 284 -11.67 16.55 -10.53
N LYS A 285 -12.02 17.64 -9.85
CA LYS A 285 -12.29 18.92 -10.48
C LYS A 285 -11.09 19.42 -11.28
N ALA A 286 -9.88 19.38 -10.71
CA ALA A 286 -8.66 19.75 -11.41
C ALA A 286 -8.39 18.85 -12.63
N GLY A 287 -8.62 17.53 -12.50
CA GLY A 287 -8.53 16.59 -13.63
C GLY A 287 -9.50 16.91 -14.76
N ILE A 288 -10.73 17.34 -14.46
CA ILE A 288 -11.69 17.81 -15.46
C ILE A 288 -11.21 19.11 -16.13
N GLU A 289 -10.77 20.09 -15.35
CA GLU A 289 -10.32 21.40 -15.85
C GLU A 289 -9.05 21.30 -16.72
N THR A 290 -8.22 20.29 -16.48
CA THR A 290 -6.98 20.02 -17.21
C THR A 290 -7.14 18.96 -18.30
N GLU A 291 -8.36 18.44 -18.51
CA GLU A 291 -8.65 17.37 -19.47
C GLU A 291 -7.75 16.13 -19.29
N ALA A 292 -7.38 15.81 -18.05
CA ALA A 292 -6.54 14.66 -17.74
C ALA A 292 -7.26 13.34 -18.07
N ASP A 293 -6.50 12.30 -18.44
CA ASP A 293 -7.06 10.96 -18.64
C ASP A 293 -7.46 10.31 -17.32
N VAL A 294 -6.62 10.44 -16.27
CA VAL A 294 -6.77 9.67 -15.02
C VAL A 294 -6.53 10.53 -13.78
N VAL A 295 -7.39 10.38 -12.77
CA VAL A 295 -7.18 10.92 -11.41
C VAL A 295 -6.95 9.76 -10.44
N LEU A 296 -5.78 9.73 -9.79
CA LEU A 296 -5.44 8.73 -8.77
C LEU A 296 -5.57 9.33 -7.37
N ILE A 297 -6.39 8.74 -6.50
CA ILE A 297 -6.66 9.23 -5.14
C ILE A 297 -6.01 8.29 -4.12
N ASP A 298 -5.03 8.79 -3.35
CA ASP A 298 -4.44 8.08 -2.20
C ASP A 298 -5.27 8.33 -0.94
N THR A 299 -5.74 7.29 -0.26
CA THR A 299 -6.59 7.41 0.93
C THR A 299 -5.88 6.99 2.22
N ALA A 300 -6.43 7.39 3.37
CA ALA A 300 -5.99 6.88 4.67
C ALA A 300 -6.21 5.35 4.82
N GLY A 301 -5.49 4.73 5.77
CA GLY A 301 -5.53 3.27 6.00
C GLY A 301 -5.52 2.82 7.47
N ARG A 302 -5.96 3.66 8.41
CA ARG A 302 -5.91 3.41 9.86
C ARG A 302 -7.05 2.48 10.33
N LEU A 303 -6.96 1.18 10.02
CA LEU A 303 -8.03 0.20 10.29
C LEU A 303 -8.33 -0.03 11.80
N GLN A 304 -7.43 0.36 12.71
CA GLN A 304 -7.68 0.26 14.16
C GLN A 304 -8.91 1.06 14.63
N ASN A 305 -9.32 2.08 13.86
CA ASN A 305 -10.59 2.79 14.07
C ASN A 305 -11.55 2.48 12.90
N LYS A 306 -12.03 1.22 12.85
CA LYS A 306 -12.82 0.69 11.73
C LYS A 306 -13.98 1.60 11.35
N VAL A 307 -14.80 2.04 12.31
CA VAL A 307 -16.00 2.83 12.02
C VAL A 307 -15.63 4.17 11.37
N GLY A 308 -14.69 4.92 11.96
CA GLY A 308 -14.28 6.22 11.43
C GLY A 308 -13.65 6.14 10.04
N LEU A 309 -12.76 5.17 9.81
CA LEU A 309 -12.13 4.97 8.49
C LEU A 309 -13.17 4.64 7.42
N MET A 310 -14.14 3.80 7.75
CA MET A 310 -15.15 3.34 6.80
C MET A 310 -16.14 4.46 6.44
N ASP A 311 -16.58 5.25 7.41
CA ASP A 311 -17.40 6.44 7.16
C ASP A 311 -16.67 7.46 6.26
N GLU A 312 -15.37 7.62 6.48
CA GLU A 312 -14.51 8.51 5.70
C GLU A 312 -14.36 8.03 4.25
N LEU A 313 -14.03 6.76 4.02
CA LEU A 313 -13.91 6.19 2.66
C LEU A 313 -15.24 6.27 1.91
N GLY A 314 -16.35 5.93 2.58
CA GLY A 314 -17.68 6.07 2.02
C GLY A 314 -18.05 7.52 1.69
N LYS A 315 -17.58 8.48 2.50
CA LYS A 315 -17.74 9.92 2.24
C LYS A 315 -16.91 10.39 1.04
N VAL A 316 -15.63 9.99 0.95
CA VAL A 316 -14.75 10.31 -0.19
C VAL A 316 -15.39 9.85 -1.50
N LYS A 317 -15.78 8.57 -1.57
CA LYS A 317 -16.46 7.99 -2.74
C LYS A 317 -17.70 8.80 -3.13
N ARG A 318 -18.61 9.05 -2.18
CA ARG A 318 -19.85 9.80 -2.43
C ARG A 318 -19.62 11.23 -2.92
N VAL A 319 -18.56 11.88 -2.45
CA VAL A 319 -18.25 13.26 -2.83
C VAL A 319 -17.63 13.31 -4.23
N VAL A 320 -16.70 12.39 -4.51
CA VAL A 320 -16.14 12.19 -5.87
C VAL A 320 -17.23 11.86 -6.87
N GLU A 321 -18.20 11.02 -6.47
CA GLU A 321 -19.31 10.58 -7.33
C GLU A 321 -20.23 11.70 -7.83
N LYS A 322 -20.10 12.92 -7.29
CA LYS A 322 -20.79 14.11 -7.81
C LYS A 322 -20.31 14.53 -9.20
N HIS A 323 -19.09 14.13 -9.58
CA HIS A 323 -18.49 14.41 -10.88
C HIS A 323 -18.62 13.25 -11.89
N GLY A 324 -19.14 12.10 -11.46
CA GLY A 324 -19.18 10.86 -12.23
C GLY A 324 -18.79 9.66 -11.36
N PRO A 325 -19.05 8.42 -11.80
CA PRO A 325 -18.74 7.23 -10.99
C PRO A 325 -17.24 7.13 -10.70
N VAL A 326 -16.89 6.53 -9.56
CA VAL A 326 -15.52 6.02 -9.33
C VAL A 326 -15.37 4.76 -10.18
N ASP A 327 -14.47 4.81 -11.17
CA ASP A 327 -14.33 3.77 -12.19
C ASP A 327 -13.55 2.54 -11.67
N GLU A 328 -12.58 2.78 -10.78
CA GLU A 328 -11.76 1.73 -10.19
C GLU A 328 -11.51 2.00 -8.70
N VAL A 329 -11.67 0.97 -7.87
CA VAL A 329 -11.25 0.95 -6.46
C VAL A 329 -10.23 -0.16 -6.28
N LEU A 330 -8.97 0.21 -6.13
CA LEU A 330 -7.85 -0.70 -5.97
C LEU A 330 -7.55 -0.92 -4.48
N LEU A 331 -7.70 -2.16 -4.01
CA LEU A 331 -7.29 -2.55 -2.66
C LEU A 331 -5.82 -2.99 -2.67
N VAL A 332 -4.96 -2.27 -1.94
CA VAL A 332 -3.54 -2.61 -1.79
C VAL A 332 -3.33 -3.49 -0.57
N LEU A 333 -2.82 -4.70 -0.81
CA LEU A 333 -2.48 -5.67 0.22
C LEU A 333 -0.99 -6.01 0.19
N ASP A 334 -0.48 -6.37 1.36
CA ASP A 334 0.90 -6.83 1.54
C ASP A 334 0.91 -8.35 1.54
N ALA A 335 1.61 -8.95 0.58
CA ALA A 335 1.67 -10.40 0.42
C ALA A 335 2.33 -11.12 1.61
N THR A 336 3.10 -10.42 2.46
CA THR A 336 3.71 -11.00 3.67
C THR A 336 2.70 -11.22 4.79
N THR A 337 1.56 -10.52 4.76
CA THR A 337 0.57 -10.54 5.85
C THR A 337 -0.29 -11.80 5.90
N GLY A 338 -0.30 -12.60 4.83
CA GLY A 338 -1.05 -13.85 4.75
C GLY A 338 -2.53 -13.68 5.13
N GLN A 339 -3.05 -14.56 5.98
CA GLN A 339 -4.43 -14.53 6.45
C GLN A 339 -4.85 -13.25 7.19
N ASN A 340 -3.90 -12.48 7.75
CA ASN A 340 -4.24 -11.20 8.37
C ASN A 340 -4.66 -10.17 7.30
N GLY A 341 -3.99 -10.16 6.15
CA GLY A 341 -4.38 -9.32 5.01
C GLY A 341 -5.77 -9.67 4.50
N MET A 342 -6.13 -10.96 4.51
CA MET A 342 -7.46 -11.44 4.12
C MET A 342 -8.58 -10.90 5.00
N GLN A 343 -8.41 -10.93 6.32
CA GLN A 343 -9.41 -10.39 7.24
C GLN A 343 -9.58 -8.88 7.05
N GLN A 344 -8.50 -8.16 6.79
CA GLN A 344 -8.55 -6.72 6.51
C GLN A 344 -9.29 -6.45 5.21
N ALA A 345 -8.99 -7.20 4.15
CA ALA A 345 -9.63 -7.08 2.86
C ALA A 345 -11.15 -7.24 2.91
N LYS A 346 -11.65 -8.23 3.67
CA LYS A 346 -13.09 -8.42 3.93
C LYS A 346 -13.73 -7.15 4.50
N VAL A 347 -13.10 -6.54 5.49
CA VAL A 347 -13.65 -5.32 6.14
C VAL A 347 -13.73 -4.15 5.15
N PHE A 348 -12.77 -3.98 4.24
CA PHE A 348 -12.86 -2.93 3.21
C PHE A 348 -13.96 -3.21 2.19
N SER A 349 -14.16 -4.48 1.80
CA SER A 349 -15.18 -4.88 0.83
C SER A 349 -16.62 -4.62 1.28
N GLU A 350 -16.85 -4.53 2.59
CA GLU A 350 -18.18 -4.21 3.16
C GLU A 350 -18.61 -2.75 2.92
N VAL A 351 -17.66 -1.86 2.62
CA VAL A 351 -17.89 -0.40 2.64
C VAL A 351 -17.61 0.25 1.29
N VAL A 352 -16.60 -0.25 0.59
CA VAL A 352 -16.22 0.23 -0.74
C VAL A 352 -16.28 -0.96 -1.70
N ALA A 353 -16.95 -0.79 -2.83
CA ALA A 353 -16.98 -1.79 -3.89
C ALA A 353 -15.59 -1.86 -4.54
N ILE A 354 -14.76 -2.78 -4.05
CA ILE A 354 -13.43 -3.04 -4.60
C ILE A 354 -13.61 -3.63 -6.00
N THR A 355 -12.82 -3.16 -6.97
CA THR A 355 -12.85 -3.64 -8.36
C THR A 355 -11.58 -4.40 -8.75
N GLY A 356 -10.49 -4.17 -8.01
CA GLY A 356 -9.22 -4.84 -8.27
C GLY A 356 -8.31 -4.84 -7.03
N ILE A 357 -7.36 -5.78 -7.02
CA ILE A 357 -6.36 -5.91 -5.95
C ILE A 357 -4.98 -5.59 -6.50
N VAL A 358 -4.19 -4.88 -5.69
CA VAL A 358 -2.74 -4.74 -5.88
C VAL A 358 -2.03 -5.49 -4.77
N LEU A 359 -1.18 -6.46 -5.14
CA LEU A 359 -0.36 -7.19 -4.16
C LEU A 359 1.06 -6.65 -4.14
N THR A 360 1.53 -6.21 -2.99
CA THR A 360 2.89 -5.68 -2.81
C THR A 360 3.78 -6.66 -2.07
N LYS A 361 5.11 -6.43 -2.14
CA LYS A 361 6.15 -7.18 -1.42
C LYS A 361 6.18 -8.68 -1.76
N LEU A 362 5.76 -9.04 -2.97
CA LEU A 362 5.79 -10.44 -3.44
C LEU A 362 7.22 -10.96 -3.62
N ASP A 363 8.19 -10.08 -3.85
CA ASP A 363 9.60 -10.41 -3.96
C ASP A 363 10.24 -10.84 -2.62
N GLY A 364 9.67 -10.43 -1.49
CA GLY A 364 10.21 -10.74 -0.16
C GLY A 364 9.65 -12.00 0.49
N THR A 365 8.78 -12.77 -0.18
CA THR A 365 7.98 -13.82 0.49
C THR A 365 7.82 -15.09 -0.33
N ALA A 366 7.75 -16.24 0.36
CA ALA A 366 7.33 -17.53 -0.21
C ALA A 366 5.80 -17.72 -0.17
N LYS A 367 5.06 -16.74 0.35
CA LYS A 367 3.60 -16.77 0.56
C LYS A 367 2.81 -16.38 -0.70
N GLY A 368 3.18 -16.95 -1.85
CA GLY A 368 2.55 -16.64 -3.13
C GLY A 368 1.09 -17.12 -3.23
N GLY A 369 0.67 -18.08 -2.40
CA GLY A 369 -0.68 -18.63 -2.40
C GLY A 369 -1.77 -17.60 -2.04
N ILE A 370 -1.40 -16.48 -1.41
CA ILE A 370 -2.32 -15.42 -1.01
C ILE A 370 -3.16 -14.86 -2.17
N VAL A 371 -2.64 -14.91 -3.41
CA VAL A 371 -3.37 -14.52 -4.64
C VAL A 371 -4.67 -15.31 -4.78
N VAL A 372 -4.61 -16.63 -4.63
CA VAL A 372 -5.79 -17.50 -4.82
C VAL A 372 -6.79 -17.25 -3.70
N ALA A 373 -6.31 -17.18 -2.46
CA ALA A 373 -7.15 -16.93 -1.29
C ALA A 373 -7.89 -15.59 -1.41
N VAL A 374 -7.20 -14.52 -1.83
CA VAL A 374 -7.78 -13.18 -1.92
C VAL A 374 -8.83 -13.07 -3.02
N GLN A 375 -8.55 -13.61 -4.22
CA GLN A 375 -9.50 -13.55 -5.32
C GLN A 375 -10.77 -14.33 -5.02
N ARG A 376 -10.66 -15.54 -4.45
CA ARG A 376 -11.82 -16.35 -4.09
C ARG A 376 -12.69 -15.71 -3.02
N THR A 377 -12.05 -15.08 -2.04
CA THR A 377 -12.77 -14.49 -0.91
C THR A 377 -13.49 -13.20 -1.28
N LEU A 378 -12.83 -12.33 -2.07
CA LEU A 378 -13.37 -11.02 -2.41
C LEU A 378 -14.16 -11.03 -3.73
N GLY A 379 -13.98 -12.06 -4.57
CA GLY A 379 -14.61 -12.14 -5.89
C GLY A 379 -14.07 -11.13 -6.90
N VAL A 380 -12.86 -10.58 -6.67
CA VAL A 380 -12.24 -9.56 -7.52
C VAL A 380 -10.84 -9.98 -7.95
N PRO A 381 -10.38 -9.58 -9.15
CA PRO A 381 -9.07 -9.99 -9.67
C PRO A 381 -7.91 -9.26 -8.98
N VAL A 382 -6.76 -9.94 -8.91
CA VAL A 382 -5.48 -9.24 -8.79
C VAL A 382 -5.14 -8.64 -10.14
N LYS A 383 -5.03 -7.31 -10.20
CA LYS A 383 -4.72 -6.56 -11.43
C LYS A 383 -3.24 -6.19 -11.52
N LEU A 384 -2.61 -5.89 -10.39
CA LEU A 384 -1.23 -5.41 -10.32
C LEU A 384 -0.43 -6.11 -9.21
N ILE A 385 0.88 -6.20 -9.42
CA ILE A 385 1.85 -6.74 -8.46
C ILE A 385 3.07 -5.83 -8.29
N GLY A 386 3.42 -5.55 -7.03
CA GLY A 386 4.61 -4.83 -6.61
C GLY A 386 5.72 -5.81 -6.20
N LEU A 387 6.92 -5.60 -6.75
CA LEU A 387 7.99 -6.61 -6.79
C LEU A 387 9.32 -6.08 -6.24
N GLY A 388 9.25 -5.04 -5.44
CA GLY A 388 10.39 -4.43 -4.76
C GLY A 388 10.21 -2.94 -4.58
N GLU A 389 11.30 -2.29 -4.17
CA GLU A 389 11.30 -0.90 -3.73
C GLU A 389 11.59 0.11 -4.86
N GLY A 390 12.08 -0.35 -6.01
CA GLY A 390 12.41 0.51 -7.14
C GLY A 390 11.18 1.20 -7.75
N PRO A 391 11.35 2.35 -8.38
CA PRO A 391 10.25 3.18 -8.90
C PRO A 391 9.45 2.52 -10.01
N ASP A 392 10.05 1.59 -10.75
CA ASP A 392 9.40 0.87 -11.85
C ASP A 392 9.07 -0.59 -11.49
N ASP A 393 9.08 -0.93 -10.19
CA ASP A 393 8.78 -2.27 -9.67
C ASP A 393 7.27 -2.44 -9.38
N LEU A 394 6.44 -2.10 -10.37
CA LEU A 394 5.00 -2.36 -10.43
C LEU A 394 4.68 -2.91 -11.83
N ALA A 395 3.96 -4.03 -11.89
CA ALA A 395 3.62 -4.69 -13.15
C ALA A 395 2.18 -5.20 -13.16
N PRO A 396 1.57 -5.36 -14.35
CA PRO A 396 0.34 -6.12 -14.52
C PRO A 396 0.47 -7.54 -13.98
N PHE A 397 -0.62 -8.06 -13.41
CA PHE A 397 -0.69 -9.44 -12.96
C PHE A 397 -0.98 -10.37 -14.13
N GLU A 398 0.02 -11.17 -14.50
CA GLU A 398 -0.07 -12.17 -15.57
C GLU A 398 -0.12 -13.58 -14.94
N PRO A 399 -1.27 -14.28 -14.94
CA PRO A 399 -1.43 -15.57 -14.28
C PRO A 399 -0.39 -16.61 -14.72
N ASP A 400 -0.14 -16.70 -16.03
CA ASP A 400 0.84 -17.64 -16.58
C ASP A 400 2.26 -17.35 -16.08
N ALA A 401 2.69 -16.09 -16.11
CA ALA A 401 4.01 -15.69 -15.65
C ALA A 401 4.14 -15.84 -14.13
N PHE A 402 3.06 -15.63 -13.38
CA PHE A 402 3.02 -15.80 -11.93
C PHE A 402 3.18 -17.26 -11.53
N VAL A 403 2.36 -18.16 -12.10
CA VAL A 403 2.45 -19.61 -11.81
C VAL A 403 3.78 -20.17 -12.29
N GLU A 404 4.27 -19.73 -13.45
CA GLU A 404 5.60 -20.12 -13.92
C GLU A 404 6.68 -19.69 -12.92
N ALA A 405 6.63 -18.47 -12.39
CA ALA A 405 7.60 -18.01 -11.42
C ALA A 405 7.50 -18.72 -10.06
N LEU A 406 6.29 -19.14 -9.65
CA LEU A 406 6.07 -19.98 -8.46
C LEU A 406 6.61 -21.40 -8.60
N LEU A 407 6.85 -21.86 -9.83
CA LEU A 407 7.34 -23.21 -10.11
C LEU A 407 8.73 -23.22 -10.76
N ALA A 408 9.35 -22.05 -10.94
CA ALA A 408 10.60 -21.83 -11.70
C ALA A 408 11.85 -22.50 -11.13
#